data_AF-A0A962JRX2-F1
#
_entry.id   AF-A0A962JRX2-F1
#
_cell.length_a   1.000
_cell.length_b   1.000
_cell.length_c   1.000
_cell.angle_alpha   90.00
_cell.angle_beta   90.00
_cell.angle_gamma   90.00
#
_symmetry.space_group_name_H-M   'P 1'
#
loop_
_entity.id
_entity.type
_entity.pdbx_description
1 polymer ?
#
loop_
_entity_poly.entity_id
_entity_poly.type
_entity_poly.pdbx_seq_one_letter_code
_entity_poly.pdbx_strand_id
1 'polypeptide(L)'
;MAFLIIDRRLNGKHKSAVNRQRFLRRYRKHIKEAVSDAIKKRSITDIERGEEISIPKRDVSEPTFHHGRGGRQTRIFPGNKEFVTGDRIKRPKGGGSGGGSGEASDSGEGEDEFVFELTQAEFLDFMFEDLELPNLIKKQLKDTDSYKLVKGGYTRQGIPARLNVLQSLRSAHARRIALGGSTKKQIRDLETELKALEEKNDADGQERIREIKLTLDRLHRRLNQIPFLDDFDLKYNNVIEQPTPTTSAVMFCLMDVSGSMTQDIKDMAKRFFILLYLFLKRNYQKIEVVFIRHHTSASEVDEDEFFYSRETGGTIVSSALKMMNEIIAERYPA
;
A
#
# COMPACT_ATOMS: atom_id res chain seq x y z
N MET A 1 10.79 47.45 -13.26
CA MET A 1 9.82 47.03 -12.22
C MET A 1 9.11 45.79 -12.74
N ALA A 2 9.47 44.61 -12.25
CA ALA A 2 8.78 43.37 -12.59
C ALA A 2 7.40 43.39 -11.90
N PHE A 3 6.34 43.33 -12.69
CA PHE A 3 4.99 43.22 -12.16
C PHE A 3 4.74 41.76 -11.77
N LEU A 4 4.92 41.45 -10.50
CA LEU A 4 4.52 40.16 -9.94
C LEU A 4 2.99 40.14 -9.79
N ILE A 5 2.30 39.59 -10.78
CA ILE A 5 0.83 39.43 -10.75
C ILE A 5 0.52 38.20 -9.89
N ILE A 6 0.24 38.42 -8.60
CA ILE A 6 -0.30 37.39 -7.72
C ILE A 6 -1.83 37.40 -7.86
N ASP A 7 -2.39 36.42 -8.57
CA ASP A 7 -3.84 36.21 -8.64
C ASP A 7 -4.36 35.68 -7.29
N ARG A 8 -5.12 36.52 -6.57
CA ARG A 8 -5.69 36.22 -5.25
C ARG A 8 -7.12 35.67 -5.30
N ARG A 9 -7.65 35.35 -6.48
CA ARG A 9 -9.01 34.80 -6.59
C ARG A 9 -9.01 33.37 -6.02
N LEU A 10 -9.98 33.06 -5.17
CA LEU A 10 -10.32 31.68 -4.81
C LEU A 10 -10.72 30.96 -6.09
N ASN A 11 -9.76 30.26 -6.70
CA ASN A 11 -10.02 29.38 -7.83
C ASN A 11 -11.11 28.40 -7.40
N GLY A 12 -12.31 28.54 -7.99
CA GLY A 12 -13.38 27.58 -7.74
C GLY A 12 -12.83 26.18 -8.00
N LYS A 13 -12.98 25.27 -7.02
CA LYS A 13 -12.34 23.94 -6.90
C LYS A 13 -12.34 23.06 -8.17
N HIS A 14 -13.04 23.44 -9.23
CA HIS A 14 -13.23 22.66 -10.45
C HIS A 14 -12.78 23.36 -11.76
N LYS A 15 -12.35 24.63 -11.74
CA LYS A 15 -11.88 25.32 -12.97
C LYS A 15 -10.50 24.82 -13.43
N SER A 16 -9.63 24.45 -12.49
CA SER A 16 -8.31 23.88 -12.79
C SER A 16 -8.42 22.49 -13.41
N ALA A 17 -9.38 21.66 -13.00
CA ALA A 17 -9.55 20.30 -13.51
C ALA A 17 -9.91 20.27 -15.01
N VAL A 18 -10.84 21.12 -15.45
CA VAL A 18 -11.25 21.19 -16.86
C VAL A 18 -10.11 21.70 -17.75
N ASN A 19 -9.38 22.72 -17.28
CA ASN A 19 -8.22 23.24 -18.00
C ASN A 19 -7.08 22.22 -18.07
N ARG A 20 -6.81 21.52 -16.95
CA ARG A 20 -5.84 20.41 -16.88
C ARG A 20 -6.20 19.30 -17.86
N GLN A 21 -7.46 18.87 -17.91
CA GLN A 21 -7.91 17.83 -18.85
C GLN A 21 -7.78 18.27 -20.32
N ARG A 22 -8.14 19.53 -20.63
CA ARG A 22 -7.95 20.09 -21.98
C ARG A 22 -6.48 20.16 -22.37
N PHE A 23 -5.62 20.54 -21.43
CA PHE A 23 -4.18 20.56 -21.61
C PHE A 23 -3.62 19.15 -21.86
N LEU A 24 -3.93 18.18 -20.98
CA LEU A 24 -3.54 16.77 -21.14
C LEU A 24 -3.98 16.22 -22.51
N ARG A 25 -5.19 16.57 -22.96
CA ARG A 25 -5.69 16.17 -24.29
C ARG A 25 -4.93 16.85 -25.43
N ARG A 26 -4.59 18.14 -25.29
CA ARG A 26 -3.88 18.93 -26.31
C ARG A 26 -2.42 18.48 -26.45
N TYR A 27 -1.75 18.24 -25.33
CA TYR A 27 -0.33 17.87 -25.27
C TYR A 27 -0.10 16.37 -25.12
N ARG A 28 -1.13 15.55 -25.37
CA ARG A 28 -1.10 14.09 -25.22
C ARG A 28 0.12 13.44 -25.86
N LYS A 29 0.50 13.87 -27.08
CA LYS A 29 1.66 13.33 -27.79
C LYS A 29 2.98 13.60 -27.07
N HIS A 30 3.19 14.82 -26.60
CA HIS A 30 4.40 15.20 -25.87
C HIS A 30 4.48 14.53 -24.51
N ILE A 31 3.34 14.42 -23.82
CA ILE A 31 3.26 13.69 -22.56
C ILE A 31 3.63 12.22 -22.78
N LYS A 32 3.16 11.59 -23.86
CA LYS A 32 3.54 10.21 -24.21
C LYS A 32 5.04 10.06 -24.48
N GLU A 33 5.62 10.96 -25.27
CA GLU A 33 7.05 10.94 -25.56
C GLU A 33 7.88 11.10 -24.27
N ALA A 34 7.50 12.05 -23.40
CA ALA A 34 8.19 12.28 -22.15
C ALA A 34 8.01 11.12 -21.14
N VAL A 35 6.80 10.53 -21.05
CA VAL A 35 6.54 9.31 -20.27
C VAL A 35 7.40 8.16 -20.79
N SER A 36 7.47 7.97 -22.11
CA SER A 36 8.31 6.93 -22.72
C SER A 36 9.78 7.08 -22.35
N ASP A 37 10.31 8.30 -22.35
CA ASP A 37 11.69 8.58 -21.98
C ASP A 37 11.95 8.40 -20.47
N ALA A 38 10.95 8.70 -19.64
CA ALA A 38 11.05 8.50 -18.21
C ALA A 38 11.07 7.01 -17.82
N ILE A 39 10.26 6.16 -18.47
CA ILE A 39 10.27 4.70 -18.27
C ILE A 39 11.66 4.13 -18.52
N LYS A 40 12.33 4.62 -19.57
CA LYS A 40 13.67 4.14 -19.90
C LYS A 40 14.57 4.36 -18.69
N LYS A 41 14.59 5.55 -18.11
CA LYS A 41 15.48 5.92 -17.00
C LYS A 41 15.10 5.34 -15.62
N ARG A 42 13.83 4.97 -15.39
CA ARG A 42 13.32 4.61 -14.06
C ARG A 42 13.53 3.14 -13.69
N SER A 43 13.65 2.84 -12.40
CA SER A 43 13.57 1.46 -11.87
C SER A 43 12.13 0.93 -11.89
N ILE A 44 11.95 -0.37 -12.13
CA ILE A 44 10.69 -1.10 -12.02
C ILE A 44 10.06 -0.96 -10.63
N THR A 45 10.89 -0.88 -9.59
CA THR A 45 10.43 -0.87 -8.19
C THR A 45 9.92 0.49 -7.73
N ASP A 46 10.37 1.58 -8.35
CA ASP A 46 10.17 2.95 -7.87
C ASP A 46 8.90 3.65 -8.39
N ILE A 47 7.92 2.91 -8.91
CA ILE A 47 6.76 3.45 -9.66
C ILE A 47 5.68 4.11 -8.77
N GLU A 48 5.83 4.09 -7.45
CA GLU A 48 4.81 4.64 -6.54
C GLU A 48 4.79 6.16 -6.45
N ARG A 49 5.93 6.81 -6.73
CA ARG A 49 6.01 8.27 -6.66
C ARG A 49 5.42 8.87 -7.94
N GLY A 50 4.61 9.92 -7.77
CA GLY A 50 4.16 10.74 -8.90
C GLY A 50 5.36 11.27 -9.68
N GLU A 51 5.15 11.58 -10.96
CA GLU A 51 6.24 11.96 -11.86
C GLU A 51 6.13 13.43 -12.25
N GLU A 52 7.22 14.16 -12.06
CA GLU A 52 7.39 15.51 -12.58
C GLU A 52 7.91 15.43 -14.01
N ILE A 53 7.03 15.68 -14.98
CA ILE A 53 7.37 15.71 -16.40
C ILE A 53 7.53 17.15 -16.84
N SER A 54 8.71 17.47 -17.32
CA SER A 54 9.01 18.77 -17.93
C SER A 54 8.67 18.74 -19.42
N ILE A 55 7.80 19.65 -19.88
CA ILE A 55 7.43 19.77 -21.29
C ILE A 55 8.13 21.00 -21.89
N PRO A 56 8.95 20.85 -22.95
CA PRO A 56 9.66 21.96 -23.55
C PRO A 56 8.70 23.00 -24.17
N LYS A 57 8.94 24.28 -23.86
CA LYS A 57 8.07 25.42 -24.22
C LYS A 57 7.93 25.69 -25.73
N ARG A 58 8.86 25.19 -26.56
CA ARG A 58 8.92 25.47 -28.01
C ARG A 58 7.60 25.15 -28.73
N ASP A 59 6.87 24.14 -28.26
CA ASP A 59 5.61 23.69 -28.88
C ASP A 59 4.36 24.11 -28.09
N VAL A 60 4.50 24.94 -27.05
CA VAL A 60 3.39 25.46 -26.23
C VAL A 60 2.81 26.76 -26.83
N SER A 61 3.33 27.21 -27.98
CA SER A 61 2.89 28.46 -28.61
C SER A 61 1.39 28.46 -28.92
N GLU A 62 0.69 29.46 -28.39
CA GLU A 62 -0.72 29.67 -28.72
C GLU A 62 -0.83 30.46 -30.03
N PRO A 63 -1.68 30.01 -30.98
CA PRO A 63 -1.93 30.79 -32.18
C PRO A 63 -2.60 32.10 -31.80
N THR A 64 -1.96 33.21 -32.13
CA THR A 64 -2.48 34.55 -31.86
C THR A 64 -3.13 35.11 -33.11
N PHE A 65 -4.43 35.39 -33.01
CA PHE A 65 -5.16 36.04 -34.10
C PHE A 65 -4.75 37.51 -34.19
N HIS A 66 -4.17 37.88 -35.33
CA HIS A 66 -3.87 39.26 -35.66
C HIS A 66 -4.75 39.71 -36.83
N HIS A 67 -5.20 40.96 -36.79
CA HIS A 67 -5.87 41.54 -37.95
C HIS A 67 -4.87 41.70 -39.09
N GLY A 68 -5.03 40.88 -40.14
CA GLY A 68 -4.24 40.98 -41.36
C GLY A 68 -4.45 42.33 -42.08
N ARG A 69 -3.48 42.70 -42.94
CA ARG A 69 -3.56 43.92 -43.78
C ARG A 69 -4.50 43.78 -44.99
N GLY A 70 -5.19 42.65 -45.14
CA GLY A 70 -6.11 42.39 -46.26
C GLY A 70 -7.52 42.91 -46.02
N GLY A 71 -8.24 43.18 -47.10
CA GLY A 71 -9.63 43.67 -47.09
C GLY A 71 -9.77 45.20 -46.94
N ARG A 72 -11.00 45.70 -47.09
CA ARG A 72 -11.33 47.11 -46.90
C ARG A 72 -11.55 47.39 -45.40
N GLN A 73 -10.51 47.85 -44.71
CA GLN A 73 -10.63 48.31 -43.31
C GLN A 73 -11.07 49.77 -43.25
N THR A 74 -12.08 50.06 -42.44
CA THR A 74 -12.48 51.42 -42.08
C THR A 74 -11.98 51.69 -40.66
N ARG A 75 -11.02 52.60 -40.49
CA ARG A 75 -10.52 53.01 -39.17
C ARG A 75 -10.97 54.43 -38.90
N ILE A 76 -11.52 54.68 -37.71
CA ILE A 76 -11.88 56.02 -37.25
C ILE A 76 -10.76 56.47 -36.33
N PHE A 77 -10.08 57.56 -36.69
CA PHE A 77 -9.07 58.19 -35.85
C PHE A 77 -9.71 59.37 -35.11
N PRO A 78 -9.99 59.26 -33.80
CA PRO A 78 -10.50 60.39 -33.03
C PRO A 78 -9.37 61.41 -32.85
N GLY A 79 -9.59 62.65 -33.31
CA GLY A 79 -8.61 63.75 -33.16
C GLY A 79 -8.53 64.77 -34.31
N ASN A 80 -9.27 64.62 -35.40
CA ASN A 80 -9.16 65.51 -36.57
C ASN A 80 -10.30 66.54 -36.63
N LYS A 81 -9.97 67.84 -36.62
CA LYS A 81 -10.93 68.94 -36.83
C LYS A 81 -10.80 69.66 -38.17
N GLU A 82 -9.76 69.40 -38.97
CA GLU A 82 -9.43 70.22 -40.16
C GLU A 82 -8.86 69.41 -41.34
N PHE A 83 -9.56 68.37 -41.83
CA PHE A 83 -9.16 67.73 -43.09
C PHE A 83 -10.37 67.58 -44.03
N VAL A 84 -10.15 67.83 -45.33
CA VAL A 84 -11.15 67.78 -46.41
C VAL A 84 -10.98 66.46 -47.18
N THR A 85 -12.04 66.00 -47.85
CA THR A 85 -12.04 64.79 -48.68
C THR A 85 -10.91 64.84 -49.72
N GLY A 86 -9.86 64.03 -49.53
CA GLY A 86 -8.68 63.95 -50.40
C GLY A 86 -7.34 63.94 -49.65
N ASP A 87 -7.32 64.29 -48.36
CA ASP A 87 -6.09 64.38 -47.59
C ASP A 87 -5.37 63.03 -47.36
N ARG A 88 -4.06 63.03 -47.59
CA ARG A 88 -3.19 61.86 -47.44
C ARG A 88 -2.53 61.86 -46.06
N ILE A 89 -2.97 60.97 -45.17
CA ILE A 89 -2.33 60.76 -43.86
C ILE A 89 -0.95 60.11 -44.08
N LYS A 90 0.10 60.67 -43.46
CA LYS A 90 1.43 60.03 -43.47
C LYS A 90 1.30 58.63 -42.88
N ARG A 91 1.72 57.61 -43.64
CA ARG A 91 1.81 56.23 -43.12
C ARG A 91 2.62 56.29 -41.82
N PRO A 92 2.14 55.70 -40.71
CA PRO A 92 2.95 55.60 -39.50
C PRO A 92 4.28 54.97 -39.92
N LYS A 93 5.41 55.62 -39.60
CA LYS A 93 6.72 55.01 -39.75
C LYS A 93 6.62 53.67 -39.03
N GLY A 94 6.83 52.59 -39.77
CA GLY A 94 6.52 51.24 -39.32
C GLY A 94 6.99 51.07 -37.88
N GLY A 95 6.07 50.65 -37.01
CA GLY A 95 6.47 50.05 -35.75
C GLY A 95 7.47 48.99 -36.13
N GLY A 96 8.72 49.21 -35.71
CA GLY A 96 9.81 48.31 -36.00
C GLY A 96 9.32 46.91 -35.69
N SER A 97 9.46 46.04 -36.67
CA SER A 97 9.57 44.63 -36.40
C SER A 97 10.63 44.53 -35.31
N GLY A 98 10.19 44.30 -34.06
CA GLY A 98 11.05 43.80 -33.02
C GLY A 98 11.52 42.44 -33.50
N GLY A 99 12.57 42.45 -34.32
CA GLY A 99 13.46 41.31 -34.45
C GLY A 99 14.09 41.13 -33.08
N GLY A 100 13.39 40.39 -32.22
CA GLY A 100 13.98 39.77 -31.06
C GLY A 100 14.94 38.69 -31.52
N SER A 101 16.05 39.11 -32.13
CA SER A 101 17.33 38.43 -31.96
C SER A 101 17.86 38.93 -30.63
N GLY A 102 17.25 38.45 -29.55
CA GLY A 102 17.91 38.44 -28.25
C GLY A 102 19.06 37.46 -28.36
N GLU A 103 20.28 37.99 -28.44
CA GLU A 103 21.41 37.30 -27.83
C GLU A 103 20.95 36.81 -26.46
N ALA A 104 21.13 35.51 -26.24
CA ALA A 104 20.97 34.92 -24.92
C ALA A 104 21.88 35.69 -23.97
N SER A 105 21.28 36.50 -23.11
CA SER A 105 21.94 36.98 -21.90
C SER A 105 22.26 35.75 -21.06
N ASP A 106 23.54 35.51 -20.76
CA ASP A 106 24.07 34.46 -19.86
C ASP A 106 23.64 34.65 -18.38
N SER A 107 22.60 35.45 -18.15
CA SER A 107 22.10 35.85 -16.83
C SER A 107 20.63 36.26 -16.86
N GLY A 108 19.86 35.76 -17.84
CA GLY A 108 18.40 35.84 -17.83
C GLY A 108 17.81 34.57 -17.25
N GLU A 109 17.09 34.69 -16.13
CA GLU A 109 16.18 33.65 -15.63
C GLU A 109 15.31 33.18 -16.81
N GLY A 110 15.63 32.01 -17.35
CA GLY A 110 14.89 31.42 -18.45
C GLY A 110 13.47 31.16 -17.96
N GLU A 111 12.50 31.87 -18.52
CA GLU A 111 11.09 31.70 -18.15
C GLU A 111 10.72 30.21 -18.12
N ASP A 112 10.30 29.78 -16.93
CA ASP A 112 10.35 28.40 -16.44
C ASP A 112 9.86 27.33 -17.44
N GLU A 113 10.61 26.23 -17.50
CA GLU A 113 10.14 24.98 -18.06
C GLU A 113 8.85 24.58 -17.33
N PHE A 114 7.80 24.22 -18.07
CA PHE A 114 6.56 23.81 -17.44
C PHE A 114 6.72 22.38 -16.91
N VAL A 115 7.05 22.29 -15.62
CA VAL A 115 7.07 21.03 -14.86
C VAL A 115 5.63 20.68 -14.48
N PHE A 116 5.21 19.47 -14.85
CA PHE A 116 3.89 18.97 -14.55
C PHE A 116 3.96 17.70 -13.72
N GLU A 117 3.28 17.68 -12.59
CA GLU A 117 3.13 16.48 -11.77
C GLU A 117 2.00 15.59 -12.31
N LEU A 118 2.35 14.40 -12.81
CA LEU A 118 1.42 13.32 -13.10
C LEU A 118 1.20 12.47 -11.86
N THR A 119 -0.07 12.14 -11.61
CA THR A 119 -0.40 11.11 -10.63
C THR A 119 0.01 9.73 -11.14
N GLN A 120 0.26 8.79 -10.23
CA GLN A 120 0.60 7.41 -10.59
C GLN A 120 -0.42 6.80 -11.57
N ALA A 121 -1.72 7.01 -11.33
CA ALA A 121 -2.77 6.48 -12.20
C ALA A 121 -2.70 7.05 -13.62
N GLU A 122 -2.47 8.35 -13.75
CA GLU A 122 -2.38 9.01 -15.06
C GLU A 122 -1.13 8.59 -15.82
N PHE A 123 0.00 8.48 -15.13
CA PHE A 123 1.23 7.95 -15.70
C PHE A 123 0.99 6.55 -16.30
N LEU A 124 0.34 5.66 -15.53
CA LEU A 124 0.00 4.31 -15.99
C LEU A 124 -0.99 4.32 -17.17
N ASP A 125 -1.97 5.21 -17.17
CA ASP A 125 -2.90 5.32 -18.30
C ASP A 125 -2.17 5.71 -19.60
N PHE A 126 -1.24 6.67 -19.54
CA PHE A 126 -0.42 7.02 -20.70
C PHE A 126 0.50 5.88 -21.14
N MET A 127 1.09 5.14 -20.19
CA MET A 127 1.88 3.95 -20.45
C MET A 127 1.08 2.86 -21.17
N PHE A 128 -0.14 2.57 -20.71
CA PHE A 128 -0.98 1.51 -21.26
C PHE A 128 -1.59 1.88 -22.61
N GLU A 129 -1.81 3.16 -22.83
CA GLU A 129 -2.25 3.65 -24.13
C GLU A 129 -1.20 3.38 -25.22
N ASP A 130 0.09 3.53 -24.90
CA ASP A 130 1.18 3.19 -25.83
C ASP A 130 1.30 1.68 -26.08
N LEU A 131 0.80 0.85 -25.16
CA LEU A 131 0.73 -0.60 -25.34
C LEU A 131 -0.58 -1.06 -26.03
N GLU A 132 -1.44 -0.11 -26.42
CA GLU A 132 -2.79 -0.39 -26.96
C GLU A 132 -3.64 -1.27 -26.03
N LEU A 133 -3.49 -1.12 -24.70
CA LEU A 133 -4.22 -1.87 -23.66
C LEU A 133 -5.27 -1.01 -22.93
N PRO A 134 -6.25 -0.38 -23.61
CA PRO A 134 -7.17 0.58 -22.98
C PRO A 134 -8.18 -0.05 -22.01
N ASN A 135 -8.41 -1.37 -22.10
CA ASN A 135 -9.49 -2.05 -21.38
C ASN A 135 -9.03 -2.80 -20.12
N LEU A 136 -7.80 -2.58 -19.64
CA LEU A 136 -7.29 -3.21 -18.42
C LEU A 136 -7.86 -2.60 -17.12
N ILE A 137 -9.06 -2.01 -17.17
CA ILE A 137 -9.69 -1.33 -16.04
C ILE A 137 -10.50 -2.33 -15.20
N LYS A 138 -9.88 -2.70 -14.07
CA LYS A 138 -10.41 -3.17 -12.78
C LYS A 138 -11.76 -3.93 -12.79
N LYS A 139 -11.69 -5.26 -12.71
CA LYS A 139 -12.60 -6.02 -11.83
C LYS A 139 -12.04 -5.92 -10.40
N GLN A 140 -12.83 -5.45 -9.45
CA GLN A 140 -12.47 -5.49 -8.03
C GLN A 140 -12.33 -6.97 -7.64
N LEU A 141 -11.09 -7.45 -7.58
CA LEU A 141 -10.77 -8.71 -6.95
C LEU A 141 -10.76 -8.46 -5.46
N LYS A 142 -11.51 -9.30 -4.74
CA LYS A 142 -11.70 -9.24 -3.30
C LYS A 142 -10.41 -9.75 -2.66
N ASP A 143 -9.70 -8.90 -1.94
CA ASP A 143 -8.59 -9.32 -1.09
C ASP A 143 -9.11 -10.45 -0.19
N THR A 144 -8.55 -11.64 -0.36
CA THR A 144 -8.94 -12.83 0.41
C THR A 144 -7.83 -13.08 1.40
N ASP A 145 -7.93 -12.46 2.57
CA ASP A 145 -7.09 -12.81 3.70
C ASP A 145 -7.40 -14.25 4.11
N SER A 146 -6.37 -15.11 4.09
CA SER A 146 -6.49 -16.49 4.52
C SER A 146 -6.25 -16.58 6.03
N TYR A 147 -7.24 -17.09 6.76
CA TYR A 147 -7.15 -17.30 8.20
C TYR A 147 -7.00 -18.79 8.49
N LYS A 148 -6.10 -19.13 9.41
CA LYS A 148 -6.02 -20.47 9.98
C LYS A 148 -6.56 -20.44 11.39
N LEU A 149 -7.44 -21.39 11.69
CA LEU A 149 -7.95 -21.61 13.04
C LEU A 149 -6.87 -22.30 13.89
N VAL A 150 -6.43 -21.64 14.95
CA VAL A 150 -5.44 -22.15 15.90
C VAL A 150 -6.04 -22.22 17.30
N LYS A 151 -5.61 -23.20 18.11
CA LYS A 151 -6.06 -23.33 19.50
C LYS A 151 -5.55 -22.15 20.33
N GLY A 152 -6.46 -21.30 20.79
CA GLY A 152 -6.18 -20.08 21.55
C GLY A 152 -6.36 -20.22 23.07
N GLY A 153 -6.20 -21.43 23.61
CA GLY A 153 -6.32 -21.70 25.05
C GLY A 153 -7.76 -21.98 25.52
N TYR A 154 -8.14 -21.43 26.68
CA TYR A 154 -9.45 -21.68 27.30
C TYR A 154 -10.18 -20.38 27.64
N THR A 155 -11.47 -20.31 27.34
CA THR A 155 -12.36 -19.20 27.74
C THR A 155 -13.36 -19.67 28.80
N ARG A 156 -13.93 -18.74 29.57
CA ARG A 156 -14.97 -19.04 30.58
C ARG A 156 -16.36 -19.24 29.99
N GLN A 157 -16.59 -18.70 28.80
CA GLN A 157 -17.85 -18.76 28.10
C GLN A 157 -17.60 -19.26 26.69
N GLY A 158 -18.55 -20.03 26.16
CA GLY A 158 -18.45 -20.62 24.83
C GLY A 158 -19.59 -21.57 24.53
N ILE A 159 -19.57 -22.11 23.31
CA ILE A 159 -20.55 -23.08 22.84
C ILE A 159 -20.37 -24.40 23.61
N PRO A 160 -21.44 -25.05 24.11
CA PRO A 160 -21.36 -26.31 24.85
C PRO A 160 -20.53 -27.41 24.18
N ALA A 161 -20.51 -27.47 22.85
CA ALA A 161 -19.69 -28.44 22.10
C ALA A 161 -18.17 -28.25 22.30
N ARG A 162 -17.72 -27.06 22.71
CA ARG A 162 -16.31 -26.77 23.01
C ARG A 162 -16.00 -26.86 24.50
N LEU A 163 -16.92 -27.32 25.35
CA LEU A 163 -16.69 -27.45 26.78
C LEU A 163 -15.54 -28.41 27.05
N ASN A 164 -14.53 -27.94 27.78
CA ASN A 164 -13.44 -28.77 28.28
C ASN A 164 -13.77 -29.26 29.68
N VAL A 165 -14.31 -30.47 29.76
CA VAL A 165 -14.76 -31.07 31.02
C VAL A 165 -13.61 -31.21 32.03
N LEU A 166 -12.45 -31.68 31.59
CA LEU A 166 -11.29 -31.90 32.46
C LEU A 166 -10.82 -30.59 33.11
N GLN A 167 -10.65 -29.54 32.30
CA GLN A 167 -10.19 -28.24 32.80
C GLN A 167 -11.25 -27.57 33.68
N SER A 168 -12.53 -27.74 33.35
CA SER A 168 -13.64 -27.22 34.15
C SER A 168 -13.68 -27.88 35.54
N LEU A 169 -13.62 -29.22 35.59
CA LEU A 169 -13.57 -29.97 36.85
C LEU A 169 -12.33 -29.65 37.67
N ARG A 170 -11.17 -29.46 37.03
CA ARG A 170 -9.94 -29.05 37.72
C ARG A 170 -10.11 -27.69 38.40
N SER A 171 -10.76 -26.74 37.73
CA SER A 171 -11.02 -25.41 38.31
C SER A 171 -12.06 -25.46 39.44
N ALA A 172 -13.12 -26.25 39.28
CA ALA A 172 -14.11 -26.49 40.32
C ALA A 172 -13.49 -27.14 41.58
N HIS A 173 -12.62 -28.12 41.38
CA HIS A 173 -11.91 -28.77 42.49
C HIS A 173 -10.97 -27.79 43.21
N ALA A 174 -10.23 -26.97 42.47
CA ALA A 174 -9.38 -25.94 43.04
C ALA A 174 -10.18 -24.92 43.86
N ARG A 175 -11.33 -24.46 43.35
CA ARG A 175 -12.26 -23.56 44.07
C ARG A 175 -12.77 -24.20 45.36
N ARG A 176 -13.18 -25.47 45.31
CA ARG A 176 -13.65 -26.21 46.50
C ARG A 176 -12.56 -26.39 47.55
N ILE A 177 -11.31 -26.65 47.15
CA ILE A 177 -10.18 -26.67 48.08
C ILE A 177 -9.98 -25.29 48.70
N ALA A 178 -9.99 -24.22 47.89
CA ALA A 178 -9.76 -22.86 48.37
C ALA A 178 -10.84 -22.40 49.37
N LEU A 179 -12.13 -22.63 49.06
CA LEU A 179 -13.25 -22.23 49.91
C LEU A 179 -13.43 -23.14 51.13
N GLY A 180 -13.15 -24.44 51.00
CA GLY A 180 -13.38 -25.44 52.04
C GLY A 180 -12.15 -25.81 52.87
N GLY A 181 -10.95 -25.36 52.49
CA GLY A 181 -9.69 -25.82 53.08
C GLY A 181 -9.55 -25.46 54.56
N SER A 182 -9.82 -24.21 54.93
CA SER A 182 -9.78 -23.75 56.33
C SER A 182 -10.84 -24.42 57.19
N THR A 183 -12.08 -24.54 56.67
CA THR A 183 -13.20 -25.23 57.33
C THR A 183 -12.89 -26.70 57.56
N LYS A 184 -12.32 -27.41 56.57
CA LYS A 184 -11.89 -28.81 56.72
C LYS A 184 -10.80 -28.99 57.77
N LYS A 185 -9.86 -28.03 57.85
CA LYS A 185 -8.83 -28.05 58.89
C LYS A 185 -9.46 -27.88 60.28
N GLN A 186 -10.34 -26.90 60.44
CA GLN A 186 -11.08 -26.68 61.69
C GLN A 186 -11.90 -27.91 62.11
N ILE A 187 -12.57 -28.57 61.16
CA ILE A 187 -13.30 -29.82 61.44
C ILE A 187 -12.35 -30.90 61.96
N ARG A 188 -11.20 -31.11 61.32
CA ARG A 188 -10.21 -32.10 61.77
C ARG A 188 -9.70 -31.78 63.17
N ASP A 189 -9.36 -30.52 63.44
CA ASP A 189 -8.86 -30.09 64.75
C ASP A 189 -9.93 -30.33 65.84
N LEU A 190 -11.19 -29.94 65.59
CA LEU A 190 -12.31 -30.16 66.51
C LEU A 190 -12.67 -31.63 66.68
N GLU A 191 -12.56 -32.46 65.64
CA GLU A 191 -12.75 -33.91 65.74
C GLU A 191 -11.67 -34.56 66.62
N THR A 192 -10.43 -34.08 66.55
CA THR A 192 -9.36 -34.56 67.43
C THR A 192 -9.58 -34.12 68.88
N GLU A 193 -10.03 -32.88 69.11
CA GLU A 193 -10.38 -32.38 70.45
C GLU A 193 -11.56 -33.16 71.04
N LEU A 194 -12.60 -33.41 70.23
CA LEU A 194 -13.77 -34.19 70.62
C LEU A 194 -13.40 -35.62 71.03
N LYS A 195 -12.56 -36.30 70.24
CA LYS A 195 -12.09 -37.65 70.59
C LYS A 195 -11.31 -37.66 71.92
N ALA A 196 -10.41 -36.71 72.11
CA ALA A 196 -9.62 -36.61 73.35
C ALA A 196 -10.49 -36.31 74.59
N LEU A 197 -11.57 -35.53 74.44
CA LEU A 197 -12.52 -35.24 75.52
C LEU A 197 -13.45 -36.42 75.81
N GLU A 198 -13.88 -37.17 74.78
CA GLU A 198 -14.69 -38.39 74.96
C GLU A 198 -13.90 -39.51 75.65
N GLU A 199 -12.58 -39.58 75.48
CA GLU A 199 -11.70 -40.55 76.17
C GLU A 199 -11.48 -40.23 77.66
N LYS A 200 -11.45 -38.95 78.06
CA LYS A 200 -11.22 -38.53 79.46
C LYS A 200 -12.45 -38.70 80.37
N ASN A 201 -13.65 -38.66 79.79
CA ASN A 201 -14.92 -38.97 80.48
C ASN A 201 -15.22 -38.11 81.75
N ASP A 202 -14.80 -36.84 81.74
CA ASP A 202 -15.02 -35.87 82.84
C ASP A 202 -16.38 -35.15 82.72
N ALA A 203 -17.01 -34.81 83.86
CA ALA A 203 -18.31 -34.12 83.92
C ALA A 203 -18.29 -32.70 83.31
N ASP A 204 -17.21 -31.94 83.54
CA ASP A 204 -16.97 -30.61 82.93
C ASP A 204 -16.75 -30.70 81.41
N GLY A 205 -16.27 -31.85 80.92
CA GLY A 205 -16.05 -32.08 79.49
C GLY A 205 -17.35 -32.21 78.69
N GLN A 206 -18.47 -32.54 79.33
CA GLN A 206 -19.75 -32.77 78.64
C GLN A 206 -20.33 -31.51 78.00
N GLU A 207 -20.18 -30.35 78.63
CA GLU A 207 -20.62 -29.07 78.05
C GLU A 207 -19.77 -28.72 76.82
N ARG A 208 -18.45 -28.87 76.93
CA ARG A 208 -17.52 -28.63 75.81
C ARG A 208 -17.78 -29.56 74.63
N ILE A 209 -18.07 -30.85 74.89
CA ILE A 209 -18.45 -31.81 73.85
C ILE A 209 -19.72 -31.36 73.11
N ARG A 210 -20.73 -30.83 73.81
CA ARG A 210 -21.95 -30.30 73.17
C ARG A 210 -21.65 -29.10 72.28
N GLU A 211 -20.80 -28.18 72.73
CA GLU A 211 -20.38 -27.02 71.92
C GLU A 211 -19.63 -27.46 70.66
N ILE A 212 -18.70 -28.41 70.78
CA ILE A 212 -17.93 -28.92 69.65
C ILE A 212 -18.85 -29.63 68.64
N LYS A 213 -19.82 -30.42 69.10
CA LYS A 213 -20.81 -31.06 68.21
C LYS A 213 -21.64 -30.02 67.45
N LEU A 214 -22.11 -28.97 68.12
CA LEU A 214 -22.89 -27.90 67.49
C LEU A 214 -22.06 -27.11 66.47
N THR A 215 -20.79 -26.82 66.79
CA THR A 215 -19.88 -26.14 65.86
C THR A 215 -19.51 -27.01 64.65
N LEU A 216 -19.27 -28.32 64.85
CA LEU A 216 -19.07 -29.28 63.77
C LEU A 216 -20.27 -29.33 62.82
N ASP A 217 -21.49 -29.38 63.34
CA ASP A 217 -22.70 -29.34 62.53
C ASP A 217 -22.78 -28.06 61.68
N ARG A 218 -22.44 -26.91 62.26
CA ARG A 218 -22.39 -25.64 61.53
C ARG A 218 -21.34 -25.65 60.43
N LEU A 219 -20.14 -26.18 60.70
CA LEU A 219 -19.05 -26.27 59.73
C LEU A 219 -19.36 -27.26 58.60
N HIS A 220 -19.98 -28.40 58.91
CA HIS A 220 -20.46 -29.37 57.92
C HIS A 220 -21.53 -28.77 57.01
N ARG A 221 -22.52 -28.05 57.57
CA ARG A 221 -23.53 -27.34 56.76
C ARG A 221 -22.88 -26.32 55.83
N ARG A 222 -21.92 -25.54 56.32
CA ARG A 222 -21.16 -24.58 55.50
C ARG A 222 -20.40 -25.26 54.37
N LEU A 223 -19.80 -26.43 54.61
CA LEU A 223 -19.08 -27.18 53.58
C LEU A 223 -20.03 -27.71 52.49
N ASN A 224 -21.21 -28.19 52.88
CA ASN A 224 -22.22 -28.73 51.98
C ASN A 224 -22.89 -27.65 51.11
N GLN A 225 -22.86 -26.39 51.53
CA GLN A 225 -23.34 -25.26 50.72
C GLN A 225 -22.44 -24.95 49.53
N ILE A 226 -21.19 -25.44 49.49
CA ILE A 226 -20.28 -25.17 48.38
C ILE A 226 -20.70 -26.05 47.18
N PRO A 227 -21.16 -25.44 46.06
CA PRO A 227 -21.64 -26.21 44.92
C PRO A 227 -20.50 -26.98 44.25
N PHE A 228 -20.81 -28.19 43.77
CA PHE A 228 -19.85 -29.06 43.10
C PHE A 228 -19.30 -28.44 41.81
N LEU A 229 -20.16 -27.79 41.03
CA LEU A 229 -19.84 -27.08 39.79
C LEU A 229 -20.57 -25.73 39.81
N ASP A 230 -19.90 -24.71 39.29
CA ASP A 230 -20.42 -23.34 39.16
C ASP A 230 -20.11 -22.81 37.75
N ASP A 231 -20.85 -21.83 37.26
CA ASP A 231 -20.69 -21.28 35.90
C ASP A 231 -19.31 -20.66 35.70
N PHE A 232 -18.71 -20.13 36.77
CA PHE A 232 -17.36 -19.57 36.77
C PHE A 232 -16.25 -20.62 36.56
N ASP A 233 -16.55 -21.89 36.86
CA ASP A 233 -15.65 -23.03 36.69
C ASP A 233 -15.70 -23.59 35.27
N LEU A 234 -16.71 -23.24 34.47
CA LEU A 234 -16.80 -23.73 33.10
C LEU A 234 -15.65 -23.17 32.25
N LYS A 235 -14.99 -24.06 31.52
CA LYS A 235 -13.89 -23.74 30.61
C LYS A 235 -14.17 -24.34 29.26
N TYR A 236 -14.05 -23.52 28.22
CA TYR A 236 -14.30 -23.89 26.83
C TYR A 236 -13.00 -23.77 26.04
N ASN A 237 -12.77 -24.70 25.11
CA ASN A 237 -11.65 -24.63 24.20
C ASN A 237 -11.82 -23.42 23.29
N ASN A 238 -10.89 -22.47 23.38
CA ASN A 238 -10.88 -21.29 22.55
C ASN A 238 -10.16 -21.59 21.23
N VAL A 239 -10.73 -21.11 20.13
CA VAL A 239 -10.12 -21.20 18.81
C VAL A 239 -10.06 -19.77 18.28
N ILE A 240 -8.86 -19.31 17.99
CA ILE A 240 -8.62 -17.97 17.46
C ILE A 240 -8.22 -18.08 16.00
N GLU A 241 -8.61 -17.07 15.23
CA GLU A 241 -8.16 -16.90 13.86
C GLU A 241 -6.76 -16.27 13.90
N GLN A 242 -5.79 -16.97 13.33
CA GLN A 242 -4.45 -16.45 13.13
C GLN A 242 -4.27 -16.19 11.64
N PRO A 243 -3.88 -14.97 11.23
CA PRO A 243 -3.58 -14.70 9.82
C PRO A 243 -2.39 -15.57 9.41
N THR A 244 -2.57 -16.37 8.37
CA THR A 244 -1.45 -17.06 7.73
C THR A 244 -0.83 -16.12 6.70
N PRO A 245 0.48 -15.83 6.78
CA PRO A 245 1.11 -14.93 5.82
C PRO A 245 1.19 -15.62 4.44
N THR A 246 0.18 -15.42 3.61
CA THR A 246 0.20 -15.75 2.17
C THR A 246 0.69 -14.54 1.35
N THR A 247 1.48 -13.67 1.96
CA THR A 247 1.61 -12.27 1.55
C THR A 247 2.89 -11.97 0.77
N SER A 248 3.75 -12.96 0.54
CA SER A 248 5.02 -12.80 -0.17
C SER A 248 4.99 -13.51 -1.52
N ALA A 249 5.32 -12.81 -2.59
CA ALA A 249 5.53 -13.37 -3.92
C ALA A 249 6.95 -13.07 -4.40
N VAL A 250 7.50 -13.95 -5.24
CA VAL A 250 8.80 -13.75 -5.89
C VAL A 250 8.55 -13.68 -7.40
N MET A 251 9.07 -12.63 -8.04
CA MET A 251 8.99 -12.42 -9.48
C MET A 251 10.36 -12.66 -10.11
N PHE A 252 10.51 -13.77 -10.84
CA PHE A 252 11.70 -14.05 -11.64
C PHE A 252 11.55 -13.41 -13.02
N CYS A 253 12.43 -12.46 -13.33
CA CYS A 253 12.52 -11.82 -14.64
C CYS A 253 13.67 -12.44 -15.43
N LEU A 254 13.33 -13.22 -16.46
CA LEU A 254 14.30 -13.86 -17.34
C LEU A 254 14.32 -13.12 -18.68
N MET A 255 15.47 -12.60 -19.10
CA MET A 255 15.62 -11.92 -20.40
C MET A 255 16.84 -12.45 -21.16
N ASP A 256 16.68 -12.60 -22.47
CA ASP A 256 17.79 -12.87 -23.38
C ASP A 256 18.54 -11.56 -23.68
N VAL A 257 19.87 -11.58 -23.70
CA VAL A 257 20.70 -10.41 -24.04
C VAL A 257 21.35 -10.58 -25.41
N SER A 258 21.03 -11.66 -26.14
CA SER A 258 21.55 -11.95 -27.47
C SER A 258 21.32 -10.81 -28.48
N GLY A 259 22.05 -10.87 -29.60
CA GLY A 259 21.95 -9.87 -30.67
C GLY A 259 20.56 -9.73 -31.30
N SER A 260 19.62 -10.64 -31.03
CA SER A 260 18.22 -10.51 -31.47
C SER A 260 17.41 -9.49 -30.66
N MET A 261 17.89 -9.10 -29.48
CA MET A 261 17.21 -8.21 -28.55
C MET A 261 17.62 -6.75 -28.79
N THR A 262 16.95 -6.12 -29.75
CA THR A 262 17.12 -4.68 -30.05
C THR A 262 16.68 -3.80 -28.88
N GLN A 263 17.11 -2.54 -28.87
CA GLN A 263 16.74 -1.59 -27.81
C GLN A 263 15.22 -1.45 -27.66
N ASP A 264 14.48 -1.44 -28.76
CA ASP A 264 13.01 -1.32 -28.74
C ASP A 264 12.35 -2.55 -28.09
N ILE A 265 12.90 -3.74 -28.31
CA ILE A 265 12.41 -4.97 -27.67
C ILE A 265 12.72 -4.96 -26.18
N LYS A 266 13.90 -4.48 -25.77
CA LYS A 266 14.26 -4.31 -24.35
C LYS A 266 13.36 -3.29 -23.66
N ASP A 267 13.07 -2.17 -24.31
CA ASP A 267 12.18 -1.13 -23.81
C ASP A 267 10.74 -1.68 -23.64
N MET A 268 10.26 -2.48 -24.58
CA MET A 268 8.97 -3.16 -24.50
C MET A 268 8.93 -4.22 -23.39
N ALA A 269 10.00 -5.01 -23.24
CA ALA A 269 10.12 -5.99 -22.16
C ALA A 269 10.15 -5.30 -20.78
N LYS A 270 10.82 -4.14 -20.65
CA LYS A 270 10.80 -3.33 -19.43
C LYS A 270 9.38 -2.90 -19.07
N ARG A 271 8.60 -2.39 -20.03
CA ARG A 271 7.18 -2.04 -19.84
C ARG A 271 6.35 -3.25 -19.39
N PHE A 272 6.61 -4.43 -19.93
CA PHE A 272 5.94 -5.67 -19.53
C PHE A 272 6.27 -6.09 -18.09
N PHE A 273 7.54 -6.06 -17.68
CA PHE A 273 7.93 -6.38 -16.30
C PHE A 273 7.36 -5.38 -15.29
N ILE A 274 7.30 -4.09 -15.64
CA ILE A 274 6.61 -3.06 -14.87
C ILE A 274 5.13 -3.42 -14.65
N LEU A 275 4.44 -3.80 -15.72
CA LEU A 275 3.02 -4.18 -15.64
C LEU A 275 2.82 -5.38 -14.70
N LEU A 276 3.67 -6.41 -14.82
CA LEU A 276 3.62 -7.58 -13.94
C LEU A 276 3.91 -7.22 -12.48
N TYR A 277 4.93 -6.39 -12.22
CA TYR A 277 5.26 -5.94 -10.88
C TYR A 277 4.09 -5.20 -10.24
N LEU A 278 3.45 -4.27 -10.96
CA LEU A 278 2.28 -3.54 -10.48
C LEU A 278 1.08 -4.45 -10.23
N PHE A 279 0.88 -5.47 -11.08
CA PHE A 279 -0.16 -6.46 -10.87
C PHE A 279 0.08 -7.28 -9.61
N LEU A 280 1.30 -7.77 -9.41
CA LEU A 280 1.68 -8.51 -8.21
C LEU A 280 1.55 -7.63 -6.98
N LYS A 281 1.96 -6.35 -7.05
CA LYS A 281 1.95 -5.41 -5.91
C LYS A 281 0.55 -5.11 -5.41
N ARG A 282 -0.44 -5.25 -6.29
CA ARG A 282 -1.84 -5.17 -5.91
C ARG A 282 -2.33 -6.41 -5.15
N ASN A 283 -1.78 -7.58 -5.43
CA ASN A 283 -2.26 -8.86 -4.90
C ASN A 283 -1.44 -9.37 -3.70
N TYR A 284 -0.20 -8.91 -3.56
CA TYR A 284 0.76 -9.37 -2.55
C TYR A 284 1.36 -8.19 -1.80
N GLN A 285 1.54 -8.32 -0.48
CA GLN A 285 2.08 -7.24 0.37
C GLN A 285 3.61 -7.12 0.27
N LYS A 286 4.30 -8.23 0.00
CA LYS A 286 5.75 -8.29 -0.17
C LYS A 286 6.09 -8.94 -1.50
N ILE A 287 6.93 -8.28 -2.28
CA ILE A 287 7.40 -8.80 -3.57
C ILE A 287 8.90 -8.67 -3.61
N GLU A 288 9.55 -9.78 -3.92
CA GLU A 288 10.96 -9.80 -4.25
C GLU A 288 11.09 -9.99 -5.76
N VAL A 289 11.97 -9.21 -6.39
CA VAL A 289 12.22 -9.29 -7.83
C VAL A 289 13.64 -9.79 -8.04
N VAL A 290 13.79 -10.84 -8.84
CA VAL A 290 15.08 -11.44 -9.18
C VAL A 290 15.26 -11.34 -10.68
N PHE A 291 16.35 -10.73 -11.12
CA PHE A 291 16.67 -10.57 -12.54
C PHE A 291 17.73 -11.59 -12.96
N ILE A 292 17.40 -12.39 -13.98
CA ILE A 292 18.27 -13.42 -14.55
C ILE A 292 18.45 -13.10 -16.02
N ARG A 293 19.65 -12.71 -16.40
CA ARG A 293 20.01 -12.58 -17.81
C ARG A 293 20.60 -13.87 -18.33
N HIS A 294 20.38 -14.16 -19.60
CA HIS A 294 21.00 -15.31 -20.24
C HIS A 294 21.49 -14.99 -21.65
N HIS A 295 22.61 -15.61 -21.99
CA HIS A 295 23.14 -15.72 -23.35
C HIS A 295 23.61 -17.19 -23.52
N THR A 296 24.91 -17.46 -23.46
CA THR A 296 25.48 -18.82 -23.37
C THR A 296 25.48 -19.32 -21.92
N SER A 297 25.77 -18.44 -20.96
CA SER A 297 25.58 -18.67 -19.53
C SER A 297 24.46 -17.80 -18.98
N ALA A 298 23.92 -18.19 -17.82
CA ALA A 298 22.96 -17.40 -17.07
C ALA A 298 23.64 -16.82 -15.83
N SER A 299 23.29 -15.58 -15.50
CA SER A 299 23.73 -14.91 -14.29
C SER A 299 22.59 -14.12 -13.67
N GLU A 300 22.55 -14.11 -12.34
CA GLU A 300 21.75 -13.15 -11.58
C GLU A 300 22.41 -11.79 -11.66
N VAL A 301 21.62 -10.75 -11.91
CA VAL A 301 22.11 -9.39 -12.10
C VAL A 301 21.20 -8.38 -11.45
N ASP A 302 21.68 -7.15 -11.31
CA ASP A 302 20.87 -6.02 -10.91
C ASP A 302 20.04 -5.49 -12.08
N GLU A 303 19.05 -4.64 -11.78
CA GLU A 303 18.11 -4.11 -12.77
C GLU A 303 18.81 -3.35 -13.91
N ASP A 304 19.79 -2.51 -13.58
CA ASP A 304 20.51 -1.72 -14.60
C ASP A 304 21.30 -2.62 -15.55
N GLU A 305 21.99 -3.63 -15.03
CA GLU A 305 22.72 -4.58 -15.85
C GLU A 305 21.76 -5.43 -16.70
N PHE A 306 20.58 -5.77 -16.18
CA PHE A 306 19.55 -6.53 -16.89
C PHE A 306 19.04 -5.82 -18.16
N PHE A 307 18.80 -4.50 -18.12
CA PHE A 307 18.26 -3.76 -19.26
C PHE A 307 19.30 -3.13 -20.18
N TYR A 308 20.43 -2.66 -19.64
CA TYR A 308 21.38 -1.86 -20.41
C TYR A 308 22.62 -2.62 -20.88
N SER A 309 22.90 -3.80 -20.31
CA SER A 309 24.05 -4.61 -20.74
C SER A 309 23.87 -5.07 -22.20
N ARG A 310 24.97 -5.00 -22.95
CA ARG A 310 25.06 -5.48 -24.33
C ARG A 310 26.11 -6.57 -24.38
N GLU A 311 25.67 -7.81 -24.53
CA GLU A 311 26.55 -8.95 -24.73
C GLU A 311 26.20 -9.62 -26.06
N THR A 312 27.21 -9.74 -26.92
CA THR A 312 27.09 -10.46 -28.18
C THR A 312 27.42 -11.93 -27.95
N GLY A 313 26.42 -12.79 -28.06
CA GLY A 313 26.57 -14.23 -27.93
C GLY A 313 25.38 -14.99 -28.51
N GLY A 314 25.48 -16.32 -28.56
CA GLY A 314 24.34 -17.20 -28.86
C GLY A 314 23.40 -17.34 -27.66
N THR A 315 22.19 -17.85 -27.89
CA THR A 315 21.16 -18.00 -26.85
C THR A 315 20.98 -19.47 -26.47
N ILE A 316 21.12 -19.79 -25.18
CA ILE A 316 20.75 -21.08 -24.60
C ILE A 316 19.80 -20.81 -23.42
N VAL A 317 18.50 -21.04 -23.61
CA VAL A 317 17.46 -20.77 -22.59
C VAL A 317 17.58 -21.72 -21.38
N SER A 318 18.11 -22.93 -21.57
CA SER A 318 18.20 -23.93 -20.50
C SER A 318 19.15 -23.54 -19.37
N SER A 319 20.12 -22.65 -19.60
CA SER A 319 20.99 -22.12 -18.55
C SER A 319 20.21 -21.24 -17.57
N ALA A 320 19.27 -20.44 -18.08
CA ALA A 320 18.44 -19.52 -17.28
C ALA A 320 17.50 -20.28 -16.34
N LEU A 321 16.84 -21.33 -16.84
CA LEU A 321 15.93 -22.16 -16.04
C LEU A 321 16.67 -22.95 -14.95
N LYS A 322 17.90 -23.39 -15.21
CA LYS A 322 18.74 -24.04 -14.19
C LYS A 322 19.10 -23.07 -13.07
N MET A 323 19.59 -21.88 -13.43
CA MET A 323 19.90 -20.82 -12.47
C MET A 323 18.66 -20.44 -11.63
N MET A 324 17.50 -20.30 -12.27
CA MET A 324 16.25 -20.04 -11.56
C MET A 324 15.94 -21.14 -10.53
N ASN A 325 16.07 -22.41 -10.90
CA ASN A 325 15.85 -23.53 -9.97
C ASN A 325 16.87 -23.56 -8.83
N GLU A 326 18.13 -23.22 -9.10
CA GLU A 326 19.18 -23.10 -8.08
C GLU A 326 18.83 -22.00 -7.06
N ILE A 327 18.44 -20.81 -7.54
CA ILE A 327 18.01 -19.70 -6.68
C ILE A 327 16.77 -20.07 -5.87
N ILE A 328 15.81 -20.78 -6.48
CA ILE A 328 14.61 -21.26 -5.79
C ILE A 328 15.01 -22.21 -4.65
N ALA A 329 15.86 -23.19 -4.92
CA ALA A 329 16.29 -24.16 -3.91
C ALA A 329 17.10 -23.52 -2.76
N GLU A 330 17.91 -22.51 -3.06
CA GLU A 330 18.77 -21.83 -2.07
C GLU A 330 18.00 -20.82 -1.21
N ARG A 331 17.21 -19.94 -1.83
CA ARG A 331 16.56 -18.80 -1.14
C ARG A 331 15.14 -19.09 -0.69
N TYR A 332 14.44 -20.01 -1.36
CA TYR A 332 13.01 -20.26 -1.13
C TYR A 332 12.70 -21.76 -0.95
N PRO A 333 13.25 -22.41 0.10
CA PRO A 333 12.90 -23.79 0.41
C PRO A 333 11.40 -23.92 0.74
N ALA A 334 10.76 -24.94 0.16
CA ALA A 334 9.32 -25.18 0.20
C ALA A 334 8.76 -25.54 1.58
#